data_AF-A0A2H9TM56-F1
#
_entry.id   AF-A0A2H9TM56-F1
#
_cell.length_a   1.000
_cell.length_b   1.000
_cell.length_c   1.000
_cell.angle_alpha   90.00
_cell.angle_beta   90.00
_cell.angle_gamma   90.00
#
_symmetry.space_group_name_H-M   'P 1'
#
loop_
_entity.id
_entity.type
_entity.pdbx_description
1 polymer ?
#
loop_
_entity_poly.entity_id
_entity_poly.type
_entity_poly.pdbx_seq_one_letter_code
_entity_poly.pdbx_strand_id
1 'polypeptide(L)'
;MEAFEHVLEQWTTFGWERWKGEQLTRLGEIDKEEATLVEKVKQLPEEEQSEKAKDLLKLYQKEIDTLCNKTKASYALYKDLVRLLSGLNDPLPCLQLCLEQADSSADVALLQQENVELRKTLEEANASVRKQAAHLQEASKKDQASAELKEELLTKEQMLAEIHEMLGMVLTNRNEELVIELGRLKKAHEELQKETQTMSDIKSKQEDLKWAEMDVINLNLEGYRRQLTELQRENEMLRAEVESNKSILPEVDMDRMRALEEDVSDLQKKLAEDQASTKNIMLKKDQELEATKKRLEAFKDVEKSLTELRTMKAAEFPDLYDPSKDQTLEAILQQKNKRLESDLVNMRNQHRELQGQIKTITGNLEEIQKKKSEMERIITRYEESAAIAAMPSDSVSVRSMSTDHASMPANDSIMTVLTNQRDRLKKQNQDLEGVVH
;
A
#
# COMPACT_ATOMS: atom_id res chain seq x y z
N MET A 1 34.35 17.28 -66.17
CA MET A 1 33.08 17.58 -66.87
C MET A 1 33.06 19.04 -67.35
N GLU A 2 33.39 20.02 -66.51
CA GLU A 2 33.42 21.45 -66.88
C GLU A 2 34.33 21.80 -68.08
N ALA A 3 35.49 21.15 -68.22
CA ALA A 3 36.39 21.38 -69.37
C ALA A 3 35.81 20.85 -70.70
N PHE A 4 34.92 19.86 -70.64
CA PHE A 4 34.29 19.27 -71.83
C PHE A 4 33.07 20.10 -72.27
N GLU A 5 32.30 20.61 -71.30
CA GLU A 5 31.20 21.55 -71.53
C GLU A 5 31.68 22.88 -72.13
N HIS A 6 32.78 23.45 -71.61
CA HIS A 6 33.33 24.70 -72.13
C HIS A 6 33.85 24.56 -73.58
N VAL A 7 34.41 23.40 -73.94
CA VAL A 7 34.85 23.13 -75.33
C VAL A 7 33.64 22.93 -76.25
N LEU A 8 32.59 22.25 -75.79
CA LEU A 8 31.34 22.07 -76.53
C LEU A 8 30.57 23.39 -76.74
N GLU A 9 30.49 24.25 -75.73
CA GLU A 9 29.91 25.59 -75.85
C GLU A 9 30.69 26.45 -76.83
N GLN A 10 32.02 26.47 -76.75
CA GLN A 10 32.84 27.24 -77.69
C GLN A 10 32.70 26.76 -79.14
N TRP A 11 32.53 25.47 -79.36
CA TRP A 11 32.37 24.90 -80.71
C TRP A 11 30.98 25.18 -81.30
N THR A 12 29.93 25.05 -80.48
CA THR A 12 28.54 25.18 -80.93
C THR A 12 28.10 26.64 -81.09
N THR A 13 28.48 27.53 -80.18
CA THR A 13 28.04 28.93 -80.22
C THR A 13 28.93 29.83 -81.07
N PHE A 14 30.23 29.57 -81.14
CA PHE A 14 31.17 30.54 -81.74
C PHE A 14 31.63 30.19 -83.15
N GLY A 15 31.68 28.89 -83.49
CA GLY A 15 32.19 28.43 -84.76
C GLY A 15 31.16 28.49 -85.88
N TRP A 16 29.99 27.88 -85.65
CA TRP A 16 29.06 27.59 -86.74
C TRP A 16 28.18 28.77 -87.15
N GLU A 17 27.55 29.48 -86.21
CA GLU A 17 26.68 30.62 -86.55
C GLU A 17 27.45 31.81 -87.10
N ARG A 18 28.64 32.09 -86.54
CA ARG A 18 29.52 33.14 -87.03
C ARG A 18 30.08 32.81 -88.41
N TRP A 19 30.55 31.58 -88.62
CA TRP A 19 31.02 31.14 -89.93
C TRP A 19 29.89 31.16 -90.96
N LYS A 20 28.69 30.69 -90.60
CA LYS A 20 27.50 30.73 -91.45
C LYS A 20 27.11 32.16 -91.78
N GLY A 21 27.14 33.07 -90.81
CA GLY A 21 26.90 34.50 -91.00
C GLY A 21 27.91 35.16 -91.92
N GLU A 22 29.22 34.89 -91.72
CA GLU A 22 30.31 35.39 -92.56
C GLU A 22 30.29 34.80 -93.98
N GLN A 23 29.89 33.53 -94.16
CA GLN A 23 29.70 32.96 -95.49
C GLN A 23 28.47 33.53 -96.19
N LEU A 24 27.35 33.73 -95.49
CA LEU A 24 26.14 34.35 -96.05
C LEU A 24 26.36 35.81 -96.46
N THR A 25 27.14 36.57 -95.67
CA THR A 25 27.52 37.94 -96.05
C THR A 25 28.47 37.94 -97.24
N ARG A 26 29.48 37.05 -97.28
CA ARG A 26 30.39 36.96 -98.44
C ARG A 26 29.68 36.50 -99.71
N LEU A 27 28.78 35.51 -99.64
CA LEU A 27 27.94 35.14 -100.79
C LEU A 27 27.07 36.32 -101.23
N GLY A 28 26.44 37.03 -100.28
CA GLY A 28 25.63 38.20 -100.60
C GLY A 28 26.40 39.41 -101.13
N GLU A 29 27.70 39.55 -100.82
CA GLU A 29 28.59 40.58 -101.37
C GLU A 29 29.08 40.19 -102.78
N ILE A 30 29.42 38.92 -102.98
CA ILE A 30 29.83 38.37 -104.28
C ILE A 30 28.65 38.41 -105.26
N ASP A 31 27.45 38.00 -104.85
CA ASP A 31 26.24 38.07 -105.68
C ASP A 31 25.94 39.52 -106.11
N LYS A 32 26.26 40.53 -105.27
CA LYS A 32 26.12 41.95 -105.60
C LYS A 32 27.21 42.44 -106.55
N GLU A 33 28.47 42.08 -106.32
CA GLU A 33 29.57 42.44 -107.21
C GLU A 33 29.41 41.79 -108.58
N GLU A 34 29.05 40.51 -108.63
CA GLU A 34 28.76 39.77 -109.87
C GLU A 34 27.53 40.32 -110.58
N ALA A 35 26.44 40.62 -109.88
CA ALA A 35 25.26 41.24 -110.48
C ALA A 35 25.59 42.61 -111.11
N THR A 36 26.37 43.45 -110.43
CA THR A 36 26.76 44.77 -110.96
C THR A 36 27.71 44.66 -112.16
N LEU A 37 28.55 43.63 -112.22
CA LEU A 37 29.44 43.37 -113.35
C LEU A 37 28.67 42.78 -114.54
N VAL A 38 27.71 41.89 -114.31
CA VAL A 38 26.82 41.34 -115.35
C VAL A 38 25.94 42.44 -115.95
N GLU A 39 25.45 43.38 -115.15
CA GLU A 39 24.68 44.54 -115.62
C GLU A 39 25.55 45.50 -116.44
N LYS A 40 26.79 45.74 -116.02
CA LYS A 40 27.79 46.54 -116.76
C LYS A 40 28.25 45.87 -118.06
N VAL A 41 28.27 44.54 -118.13
CA VAL A 41 28.61 43.80 -119.36
C VAL A 41 27.48 43.89 -120.38
N LYS A 42 26.22 43.83 -119.96
CA LYS A 42 25.07 43.93 -120.88
C LYS A 42 24.90 45.30 -121.57
N GLN A 43 25.52 46.37 -121.07
CA GLN A 43 25.32 47.75 -121.56
C GLN A 43 26.41 48.27 -122.54
N LEU A 44 27.45 47.48 -122.86
CA LEU A 44 28.61 47.92 -123.67
C LEU A 44 28.66 47.24 -125.06
N PRO A 45 29.42 47.76 -126.05
CA PRO A 45 29.51 47.16 -127.39
C PRO A 45 30.15 45.75 -127.39
N GLU A 46 29.81 44.92 -128.38
CA GLU A 46 30.01 43.46 -128.42
C GLU A 46 31.47 42.98 -128.24
N GLU A 47 32.47 43.78 -128.61
CA GLU A 47 33.90 43.44 -128.42
C GLU A 47 34.39 43.60 -126.97
N GLU A 48 33.87 44.56 -126.19
CA GLU A 48 34.26 44.77 -124.79
C GLU A 48 33.55 43.80 -123.83
N GLN A 49 32.43 43.21 -124.26
CA GLN A 49 31.69 42.22 -123.47
C GLN A 49 32.48 40.90 -123.32
N SER A 50 33.24 40.51 -124.35
CA SER A 50 34.05 39.28 -124.35
C SER A 50 35.21 39.35 -123.34
N GLU A 51 35.85 40.52 -123.19
CA GLU A 51 36.93 40.69 -122.21
C GLU A 51 36.40 40.65 -120.77
N LYS A 52 35.33 41.39 -120.48
CA LYS A 52 34.73 41.39 -119.13
C LYS A 52 34.08 40.05 -118.76
N ALA A 53 33.55 39.30 -119.73
CA ALA A 53 33.06 37.94 -119.51
C ALA A 53 34.20 36.97 -119.15
N LYS A 54 35.39 37.13 -119.73
CA LYS A 54 36.58 36.36 -119.33
C LYS A 54 37.03 36.70 -117.91
N ASP A 55 36.94 37.97 -117.51
CA ASP A 55 37.28 38.37 -116.15
C ASP A 55 36.29 37.85 -115.11
N LEU A 56 34.99 37.84 -115.42
CA LEU A 56 33.96 37.21 -114.59
C LEU A 56 34.18 35.69 -114.46
N LEU A 57 34.53 35.01 -115.56
CA LEU A 57 34.79 33.57 -115.54
C LEU A 57 36.05 33.22 -114.72
N LYS A 58 37.07 34.08 -114.73
CA LYS A 58 38.23 33.95 -113.84
C LYS A 58 37.84 34.16 -112.37
N LEU A 59 36.90 35.07 -112.08
CA LEU A 59 36.38 35.27 -110.73
C LEU A 59 35.65 34.02 -110.22
N TYR A 60 34.75 33.45 -111.02
CA TYR A 60 34.06 32.19 -110.70
C TYR A 60 35.03 31.02 -110.54
N GLN A 61 36.02 30.90 -111.43
CA GLN A 61 37.03 29.84 -111.33
C GLN A 61 37.82 29.97 -110.02
N LYS A 62 38.21 31.19 -109.65
CA LYS A 62 38.88 31.47 -108.38
C LYS A 62 37.99 31.06 -107.20
N GLU A 63 36.69 31.35 -107.23
CA GLU A 63 35.77 30.98 -106.15
C GLU A 63 35.56 29.46 -106.03
N ILE A 64 35.41 28.77 -107.15
CA ILE A 64 35.35 27.30 -107.20
C ILE A 64 36.61 26.70 -106.55
N ASP A 65 37.78 27.25 -106.87
CA ASP A 65 39.04 26.80 -106.28
C ASP A 65 39.11 27.10 -104.77
N THR A 66 38.61 28.25 -104.32
CA THR A 66 38.51 28.58 -102.88
C THR A 66 37.60 27.58 -102.13
N LEU A 67 36.43 27.27 -102.69
CA LEU A 67 35.47 26.33 -102.09
C LEU A 67 36.01 24.90 -102.09
N CYS A 68 36.69 24.48 -103.16
CA CYS A 68 37.32 23.17 -103.26
C CYS A 68 38.43 23.00 -102.21
N ASN A 69 39.25 24.03 -102.01
CA ASN A 69 40.31 24.01 -101.00
C ASN A 69 39.76 23.98 -99.56
N LYS A 70 38.71 24.77 -99.26
CA LYS A 70 38.02 24.73 -97.97
C LYS A 70 37.42 23.36 -97.67
N THR A 71 36.81 22.72 -98.67
CA THR A 71 36.19 21.39 -98.53
C THR A 71 37.24 20.30 -98.26
N LYS A 72 38.40 20.39 -98.92
CA LYS A 72 39.53 19.49 -98.63
C LYS A 72 40.05 19.69 -97.20
N ALA A 73 40.14 20.93 -96.73
CA ALA A 73 40.59 21.25 -95.37
C ALA A 73 39.60 20.76 -94.30
N SER A 74 38.29 20.96 -94.49
CA SER A 74 37.27 20.47 -93.55
C SER A 74 37.24 18.93 -93.50
N TYR A 75 37.40 18.27 -94.64
CA TYR A 75 37.47 16.81 -94.70
C TYR A 75 38.73 16.24 -94.01
N ALA A 76 39.87 16.94 -94.11
CA ALA A 76 41.07 16.58 -93.38
C ALA A 76 40.86 16.69 -91.85
N LEU A 77 40.28 17.79 -91.37
CA LEU A 77 39.95 17.97 -89.95
C LEU A 77 38.93 16.94 -89.44
N TYR A 78 37.93 16.60 -90.25
CA TYR A 78 36.97 15.54 -89.92
C TYR A 78 37.65 14.18 -89.74
N LYS A 79 38.58 13.83 -90.63
CA LYS A 79 39.37 12.60 -90.49
C LYS A 79 40.21 12.58 -89.22
N ASP A 80 40.83 13.71 -88.88
CA ASP A 80 41.61 13.84 -87.65
C ASP A 80 40.73 13.68 -86.40
N LEU A 81 39.52 14.24 -86.41
CA LEU A 81 38.54 14.10 -85.33
C LEU A 81 38.08 12.65 -85.17
N VAL A 82 37.75 11.96 -86.27
CA VAL A 82 37.37 10.54 -86.24
C VAL A 82 38.52 9.67 -85.73
N ARG A 83 39.77 9.99 -86.10
CA ARG A 83 40.96 9.30 -85.57
C ARG A 83 41.12 9.52 -84.06
N LEU A 84 40.84 10.74 -83.58
CA LEU A 84 40.91 11.06 -82.15
C LEU A 84 39.83 10.31 -81.35
N LEU A 85 38.59 10.33 -81.84
CA LEU A 85 37.44 9.66 -81.22
C LEU A 85 37.57 8.14 -81.21
N SER A 86 38.11 7.54 -82.28
CA SER A 86 38.33 6.08 -82.33
C SER A 86 39.52 5.62 -81.48
N GLY A 87 40.41 6.54 -81.08
CA GLY A 87 41.51 6.26 -80.15
C GLY A 87 41.15 6.44 -78.67
N LEU A 88 39.99 7.01 -78.36
CA LEU A 88 39.49 7.16 -76.99
C LEU A 88 38.87 5.83 -76.54
N ASN A 89 39.42 5.24 -75.47
CA ASN A 89 38.86 4.06 -74.84
C ASN A 89 37.48 4.39 -74.24
N ASP A 90 36.55 3.44 -74.24
CA ASP A 90 35.19 3.62 -73.68
C ASP A 90 35.28 4.17 -72.23
N PRO A 91 34.59 5.28 -71.88
CA PRO A 91 34.66 5.87 -70.54
C PRO A 91 33.87 5.12 -69.47
N LEU A 92 32.96 4.21 -69.83
CA LEU A 92 32.08 3.53 -68.88
C LEU A 92 32.83 2.69 -67.82
N PRO A 93 33.87 1.91 -68.16
CA PRO A 93 34.62 1.11 -67.19
C PRO A 93 35.37 1.95 -66.15
N CYS A 94 35.89 3.13 -66.55
CA CYS A 94 36.55 4.03 -65.60
C CYS A 94 35.56 4.58 -64.56
N LEU A 95 34.34 4.91 -64.98
CA LEU A 95 33.32 5.40 -64.06
C LEU A 95 32.86 4.32 -63.09
N GLN A 96 32.72 3.08 -63.54
CA GLN A 96 32.38 1.95 -62.68
C GLN A 96 33.45 1.69 -61.62
N LEU A 97 34.73 1.72 -62.00
CA LEU A 97 35.84 1.58 -61.04
C LEU A 97 35.89 2.72 -60.03
N CYS A 98 35.64 3.96 -60.45
CA CYS A 98 35.55 5.09 -59.52
C CYS A 98 34.40 4.94 -58.51
N LEU A 99 33.30 4.33 -58.92
CA LEU A 99 32.12 4.10 -58.09
C LEU A 99 32.38 2.96 -57.10
N GLU A 100 32.95 1.85 -57.57
CA GLU A 100 33.40 0.74 -56.72
C GLU A 100 34.46 1.20 -55.71
N GLN A 101 35.39 2.06 -56.11
CA GLN A 101 36.42 2.60 -55.21
C GLN A 101 35.86 3.60 -54.19
N ALA A 102 34.80 4.34 -54.54
CA ALA A 102 34.09 5.19 -53.60
C ALA A 102 33.32 4.36 -52.55
N ASP A 103 32.68 3.27 -52.98
CA ASP A 103 31.98 2.32 -52.10
C ASP A 103 32.95 1.51 -51.24
N SER A 104 34.12 1.14 -51.79
CA SER A 104 35.19 0.45 -51.07
C SER A 104 36.10 1.40 -50.29
N SER A 105 35.79 2.70 -50.26
CA SER A 105 36.61 3.67 -49.56
C SER A 105 36.62 3.34 -48.06
N ALA A 106 37.81 3.24 -47.49
CA ALA A 106 38.01 2.94 -46.07
C ALA A 106 37.28 3.95 -45.17
N ASP A 107 37.13 5.20 -45.61
CA ASP A 107 36.44 6.25 -44.86
C ASP A 107 34.96 5.94 -44.67
N VAL A 108 34.29 5.35 -45.67
CA VAL A 108 32.88 4.97 -45.57
C VAL A 108 32.70 3.85 -44.54
N ALA A 109 33.60 2.87 -44.53
CA ALA A 109 33.59 1.79 -43.55
C ALA A 109 33.85 2.30 -42.12
N LEU A 110 34.82 3.20 -41.95
CA LEU A 110 35.13 3.82 -40.65
C LEU A 110 33.95 4.67 -40.14
N LEU A 111 33.34 5.48 -40.99
CA LEU A 111 32.17 6.29 -40.63
C LEU A 111 30.94 5.43 -40.31
N GLN A 112 30.77 4.28 -40.96
CA GLN A 112 29.71 3.33 -40.62
C GLN A 112 29.97 2.68 -39.26
N GLN A 113 31.21 2.27 -38.99
CA GLN A 113 31.60 1.71 -37.69
C GLN A 113 31.40 2.74 -36.57
N GLU A 114 31.86 3.98 -36.76
CA GLU A 114 31.68 5.08 -35.81
C GLU A 114 30.18 5.35 -35.58
N ASN A 115 29.34 5.33 -36.62
CA ASN A 115 27.90 5.44 -36.45
C ASN A 115 27.29 4.33 -35.59
N VAL A 116 27.77 3.10 -35.73
CA VAL A 116 27.31 1.96 -34.90
C VAL A 116 27.75 2.14 -33.45
N GLU A 117 29.00 2.55 -33.22
CA GLU A 117 29.54 2.81 -31.88
C GLU A 117 28.83 3.98 -31.20
N LEU A 118 28.60 5.08 -31.93
CA LEU A 118 27.83 6.22 -31.45
C LEU A 118 26.39 5.83 -31.11
N ARG A 119 25.73 5.02 -31.93
CA ARG A 119 24.38 4.51 -31.63
C ARG A 119 24.38 3.67 -30.35
N LYS A 120 25.38 2.80 -30.18
CA LYS A 120 25.51 1.96 -28.98
C LYS A 120 25.74 2.79 -27.72
N THR A 121 26.65 3.77 -27.76
CA THR A 121 26.90 4.66 -26.61
C THR A 121 25.67 5.52 -26.27
N LEU A 122 24.90 5.94 -27.27
CA LEU A 122 23.64 6.69 -27.09
C LEU A 122 22.56 5.80 -26.44
N GLU A 123 22.47 4.53 -26.83
CA GLU A 123 21.57 3.55 -26.22
C GLU A 123 21.94 3.28 -24.75
N GLU A 124 23.23 3.11 -24.45
CA GLU A 124 23.75 2.92 -23.09
C GLU A 124 23.50 4.16 -22.21
N ALA A 125 23.75 5.36 -22.73
CA ALA A 125 23.47 6.62 -22.06
C ALA A 125 21.96 6.78 -21.77
N ASN A 126 21.11 6.50 -22.77
CA ASN A 126 19.65 6.52 -22.60
C ASN A 126 19.17 5.50 -21.57
N ALA A 127 19.75 4.31 -21.53
CA ALA A 127 19.43 3.30 -20.53
C ALA A 127 19.82 3.77 -19.11
N SER A 128 20.97 4.41 -18.95
CA SER A 128 21.39 5.02 -17.67
C SER A 128 20.44 6.14 -17.23
N VAL A 129 20.08 7.05 -18.14
CA VAL A 129 19.13 8.13 -17.87
C VAL A 129 17.75 7.58 -17.48
N ARG A 130 17.25 6.53 -18.16
CA ARG A 130 15.99 5.88 -17.79
C ARG A 130 16.04 5.25 -16.39
N LYS A 131 17.16 4.62 -16.02
CA LYS A 131 17.37 4.06 -14.67
C LYS A 131 17.40 5.16 -13.61
N GLN A 132 18.11 6.26 -13.86
CA GLN A 132 18.16 7.41 -12.95
C GLN A 132 16.79 8.08 -12.81
N ALA A 133 16.05 8.25 -13.90
CA ALA A 133 14.69 8.79 -13.88
C ALA A 133 13.73 7.89 -13.08
N ALA A 134 13.83 6.57 -13.23
CA ALA A 134 13.04 5.62 -12.45
C ALA A 134 13.37 5.69 -10.95
N HIS A 135 14.66 5.78 -10.59
CA HIS A 135 15.07 5.95 -9.20
C HIS A 135 14.59 7.28 -8.60
N LEU A 136 14.67 8.39 -9.35
CA LEU A 136 14.16 9.68 -8.91
C LEU A 136 12.64 9.67 -8.72
N GLN A 137 11.90 8.97 -9.59
CA GLN A 137 10.45 8.82 -9.45
C GLN A 137 10.08 7.94 -8.25
N GLU A 138 10.86 6.90 -7.95
CA GLU A 138 10.62 6.06 -6.77
C GLU A 138 10.97 6.81 -5.48
N ALA A 139 12.04 7.61 -5.47
CA ALA A 139 12.39 8.48 -4.36
C ALA A 139 11.30 9.53 -4.10
N SER A 140 10.79 10.20 -5.15
CA SER A 140 9.72 11.19 -4.98
C SER A 140 8.42 10.58 -4.47
N LYS A 141 8.06 9.37 -4.91
CA LYS A 141 6.90 8.63 -4.36
C LYS A 141 7.10 8.28 -2.88
N LYS A 142 8.31 7.88 -2.48
CA LYS A 142 8.64 7.61 -1.07
C LYS A 142 8.57 8.88 -0.23
N ASP A 143 9.06 10.00 -0.75
CA ASP A 143 9.01 11.29 -0.07
C ASP A 143 7.56 11.77 0.09
N GLN A 144 6.72 11.67 -0.94
CA GLN A 144 5.29 11.97 -0.87
C GLN A 144 4.57 11.10 0.16
N ALA A 145 4.76 9.78 0.11
CA ALA A 145 4.17 8.87 1.09
C ALA A 145 4.64 9.17 2.53
N SER A 146 5.91 9.58 2.70
CA SER A 146 6.42 9.97 4.01
C SER A 146 5.84 11.30 4.51
N ALA A 147 5.53 12.24 3.60
CA ALA A 147 4.90 13.50 3.93
C ALA A 147 3.43 13.29 4.32
N GLU A 148 2.69 12.49 3.55
CA GLU A 148 1.31 12.09 3.87
C GLU A 148 1.23 11.37 5.22
N LEU A 149 2.16 10.44 5.50
CA LEU A 149 2.20 9.75 6.80
C LEU A 149 2.50 10.72 7.97
N LYS A 150 3.37 11.71 7.77
CA LYS A 150 3.66 12.74 8.78
C LYS A 150 2.45 13.63 9.03
N GLU A 151 1.72 14.00 7.99
CA GLU A 151 0.48 14.78 8.13
C GLU A 151 -0.60 13.96 8.86
N GLU A 152 -0.78 12.69 8.51
CA GLU A 152 -1.71 11.80 9.20
C GLU A 152 -1.31 11.58 10.68
N LEU A 153 -0.01 11.45 10.97
CA LEU A 153 0.48 11.39 12.36
C LEU A 153 0.21 12.68 13.12
N LEU A 154 0.45 13.84 12.53
CA LEU A 154 0.18 15.14 13.14
C LEU A 154 -1.31 15.28 13.49
N THR A 155 -2.21 14.93 12.57
CA THR A 155 -3.66 14.98 12.83
C THR A 155 -4.08 14.01 13.95
N LYS A 156 -3.49 12.80 13.99
CA LYS A 156 -3.74 11.83 15.06
C LYS A 156 -3.19 12.30 16.41
N GLU A 157 -2.02 12.92 16.44
CA GLU A 157 -1.45 13.51 17.65
C GLU A 157 -2.31 14.65 18.18
N GLN A 158 -2.84 15.51 17.30
CA GLN A 158 -3.80 16.56 17.66
C GLN A 158 -5.09 15.98 18.25
N MET A 159 -5.69 14.97 17.60
CA MET A 159 -6.88 14.29 18.13
C MET A 159 -6.64 13.64 19.50
N LEU A 160 -5.47 13.01 19.71
CA LEU A 160 -5.11 12.43 20.99
C LEU A 160 -4.92 13.51 22.08
N ALA A 161 -4.33 14.65 21.72
CA ALA A 161 -4.20 15.78 22.64
C ALA A 161 -5.58 16.33 23.07
N GLU A 162 -6.51 16.50 22.13
CA GLU A 162 -7.88 16.93 22.43
C GLU A 162 -8.62 15.92 23.33
N ILE A 163 -8.47 14.61 23.07
CA ILE A 163 -9.05 13.56 23.91
C ILE A 163 -8.45 13.60 25.32
N HIS A 164 -7.14 13.75 25.46
CA HIS A 164 -6.49 13.86 26.76
C HIS A 164 -6.93 15.11 27.52
N GLU A 165 -7.09 16.25 26.85
CA GLU A 165 -7.60 17.48 27.47
C GLU A 165 -9.04 17.30 27.95
N MET A 166 -9.93 16.76 27.11
CA MET A 166 -11.31 16.47 27.47
C MET A 166 -11.41 15.50 28.65
N LEU A 167 -10.63 14.41 28.62
CA LEU A 167 -10.58 13.45 29.71
C LEU A 167 -10.06 14.09 30.99
N GLY A 168 -9.06 14.96 30.89
CA GLY A 168 -8.56 15.77 31.99
C GLY A 168 -9.67 16.60 32.63
N MET A 169 -10.43 17.34 31.83
CA MET A 169 -11.57 18.15 32.30
C MET A 169 -12.67 17.30 32.96
N VAL A 170 -12.99 16.13 32.40
CA VAL A 170 -14.00 15.23 32.98
C VAL A 170 -13.53 14.69 34.33
N LEU A 171 -12.27 14.30 34.45
CA LEU A 171 -11.71 13.81 35.70
C LEU A 171 -11.62 14.91 36.76
N THR A 172 -11.25 16.14 36.39
CA THR A 172 -11.26 17.27 37.33
C THR A 172 -12.66 17.58 37.81
N ASN A 173 -13.64 17.66 36.91
CA ASN A 173 -15.04 17.91 37.28
C ASN A 173 -15.58 16.81 38.18
N ARG A 174 -15.31 15.54 37.86
CA ARG A 174 -15.74 14.41 38.70
C ARG A 174 -15.09 14.43 40.08
N ASN A 175 -13.80 14.81 40.16
CA ASN A 175 -13.11 14.97 41.43
C ASN A 175 -13.71 16.12 42.25
N GLU A 176 -14.05 17.25 41.63
CA GLU A 176 -14.73 18.36 42.29
C GLU A 176 -16.10 17.95 42.84
N GLU A 177 -16.90 17.22 42.05
CA GLU A 177 -18.17 16.65 42.50
C GLU A 177 -18.00 15.72 43.69
N LEU A 178 -17.03 14.79 43.62
CA LEU A 178 -16.72 13.87 44.73
C LEU A 178 -16.29 14.64 45.99
N VAL A 179 -15.50 15.70 45.85
CA VAL A 179 -15.11 16.56 46.97
C VAL A 179 -16.33 17.24 47.59
N ILE A 180 -17.27 17.74 46.78
CA ILE A 180 -18.52 18.33 47.26
C ILE A 180 -19.38 17.29 47.98
N GLU A 181 -19.54 16.09 47.41
CA GLU A 181 -20.29 14.98 48.01
C GLU A 181 -19.69 14.53 49.34
N LEU A 182 -18.37 14.33 49.40
CA LEU A 182 -17.65 14.02 50.63
C LEU A 182 -17.80 15.13 51.67
N GLY A 183 -17.78 16.40 51.23
CA GLY A 183 -18.04 17.55 52.10
C GLY A 183 -19.46 17.53 52.70
N ARG A 184 -20.47 17.19 51.90
CA ARG A 184 -21.86 17.04 52.38
C ARG A 184 -22.01 15.87 53.35
N LEU A 185 -21.43 14.72 53.02
CA LEU A 185 -21.42 13.53 53.89
C LEU A 185 -20.74 13.79 55.23
N LYS A 186 -19.59 14.50 55.22
CA LYS A 186 -18.90 14.90 56.45
C LYS A 186 -19.77 15.80 57.33
N LYS A 187 -20.42 16.82 56.75
CA LYS A 187 -21.35 17.70 57.49
C LYS A 187 -22.51 16.91 58.09
N ALA A 188 -23.15 16.04 57.31
CA ALA A 188 -24.23 15.19 57.80
C ALA A 188 -23.76 14.25 58.94
N HIS A 189 -22.53 13.72 58.84
CA HIS A 189 -21.95 12.91 59.91
C HIS A 189 -21.68 13.72 61.18
N GLU A 190 -21.13 14.93 61.06
CA GLU A 190 -20.93 15.83 62.20
C GLU A 190 -22.26 16.22 62.86
N GLU A 191 -23.31 16.45 62.08
CA GLU A 191 -24.67 16.73 62.58
C GLU A 191 -25.24 15.52 63.34
N LEU A 192 -25.19 14.32 62.77
CA LEU A 192 -25.62 13.08 63.43
C LEU A 192 -24.81 12.78 64.69
N GLN A 193 -23.50 13.06 64.68
CA GLN A 193 -22.65 12.90 65.85
C GLN A 193 -23.06 13.87 66.97
N LYS A 194 -23.32 15.14 66.64
CA LYS A 194 -23.86 16.12 67.59
C LYS A 194 -25.22 15.69 68.13
N GLU A 195 -26.12 15.22 67.27
CA GLU A 195 -27.44 14.74 67.67
C GLU A 195 -27.32 13.53 68.62
N THR A 196 -26.44 12.58 68.31
CA THR A 196 -26.16 11.43 69.17
C THR A 196 -25.61 11.86 70.53
N GLN A 197 -24.68 12.82 70.56
CA GLN A 197 -24.14 13.40 71.80
C GLN A 197 -25.24 14.09 72.61
N THR A 198 -26.12 14.87 71.98
CA THR A 198 -27.25 15.51 72.68
C THR A 198 -28.23 14.47 73.22
N MET A 199 -28.48 13.38 72.49
CA MET A 199 -29.33 12.28 72.94
C MET A 199 -28.71 11.51 74.12
N SER A 200 -27.39 11.32 74.15
CA SER A 200 -26.72 10.75 75.33
C SER A 200 -26.81 11.68 76.54
N ASP A 201 -26.66 12.99 76.34
CA ASP A 201 -26.76 13.98 77.42
C ASP A 201 -28.20 14.12 77.96
N ILE A 202 -29.22 13.95 77.10
CA ILE A 202 -30.63 13.92 77.52
C ILE A 202 -30.91 12.64 78.30
N LYS A 203 -30.40 11.49 77.84
CA LYS A 203 -30.56 10.21 78.55
C LYS A 203 -29.91 10.24 79.93
N SER A 204 -28.70 10.76 80.06
CA SER A 204 -28.03 10.89 81.37
C SER A 204 -28.83 11.81 82.31
N LYS A 205 -29.28 12.98 81.83
CA LYS A 205 -30.16 13.86 82.62
C LYS A 205 -31.49 13.20 83.01
N GLN A 206 -32.07 12.38 82.13
CA GLN A 206 -33.30 11.64 82.42
C GLN A 206 -33.05 10.56 83.48
N GLU A 207 -31.91 9.88 83.43
CA GLU A 207 -31.49 8.95 84.49
C GLU A 207 -31.29 9.67 85.82
N ASP A 208 -30.62 10.83 85.83
CA ASP A 208 -30.43 11.67 87.02
C ASP A 208 -31.77 12.11 87.63
N LEU A 209 -32.74 12.51 86.79
CA LEU A 209 -34.10 12.86 87.24
C LEU A 209 -34.82 11.66 87.86
N LYS A 210 -34.72 10.47 87.24
CA LYS A 210 -35.31 9.23 87.81
C LYS A 210 -34.70 8.87 89.16
N TRP A 211 -33.39 9.07 89.33
CA TRP A 211 -32.72 8.88 90.62
C TRP A 211 -33.25 9.86 91.67
N ALA A 212 -33.37 11.14 91.33
CA ALA A 212 -33.94 12.14 92.23
C ALA A 212 -35.40 11.85 92.61
N GLU A 213 -36.23 11.41 91.64
CA GLU A 213 -37.60 10.97 91.91
C GLU A 213 -37.65 9.75 92.85
N MET A 214 -36.76 8.78 92.63
CA MET A 214 -36.64 7.60 93.48
C MET A 214 -36.24 7.97 94.91
N ASP A 215 -35.34 8.94 95.08
CA ASP A 215 -34.96 9.44 96.40
C ASP A 215 -36.13 10.12 97.13
N VAL A 216 -36.94 10.91 96.42
CA VAL A 216 -38.16 11.51 96.99
C VAL A 216 -39.17 10.43 97.37
N ILE A 217 -39.36 9.41 96.53
CA ILE A 217 -40.23 8.27 96.83
C ILE A 217 -39.71 7.53 98.06
N ASN A 218 -38.40 7.27 98.16
CA ASN A 218 -37.79 6.64 99.32
C ASN A 218 -38.00 7.47 100.59
N LEU A 219 -37.82 8.79 100.52
CA LEU A 219 -38.08 9.69 101.65
C LEU A 219 -39.56 9.67 102.08
N ASN A 220 -40.48 9.67 101.12
CA ASN A 220 -41.91 9.52 101.37
C ASN A 220 -42.24 8.14 101.96
N LEU A 221 -41.64 7.07 101.45
CA LEU A 221 -41.77 5.71 101.99
C LEU A 221 -41.22 5.61 103.40
N GLU A 222 -40.10 6.26 103.70
CA GLU A 222 -39.60 6.38 105.08
C GLU A 222 -40.57 7.15 105.96
N GLY A 223 -41.16 8.25 105.46
CA GLY A 223 -42.22 8.99 106.13
C GLY A 223 -43.43 8.11 106.43
N TYR A 224 -43.93 7.37 105.45
CA TYR A 224 -45.02 6.42 105.59
C TYR A 224 -44.65 5.24 106.49
N ARG A 225 -43.41 4.76 106.46
CA ARG A 225 -42.93 3.74 107.40
C ARG A 225 -42.97 4.26 108.83
N ARG A 226 -42.53 5.50 109.08
CA ARG A 226 -42.62 6.15 110.41
C ARG A 226 -44.09 6.29 110.86
N GLN A 227 -44.97 6.72 109.97
CA GLN A 227 -46.41 6.79 110.25
C GLN A 227 -47.01 5.41 110.51
N LEU A 228 -46.64 4.40 109.72
CA LEU A 228 -47.10 3.02 109.88
C LEU A 228 -46.62 2.45 111.21
N THR A 229 -45.39 2.72 111.64
CA THR A 229 -44.93 2.28 112.96
C THR A 229 -45.70 2.95 114.09
N GLU A 230 -46.07 4.23 113.96
CA GLU A 230 -46.92 4.90 114.95
C GLU A 230 -48.33 4.32 114.94
N LEU A 231 -48.93 4.13 113.76
CA LEU A 231 -50.23 3.49 113.60
C LEU A 231 -50.21 2.05 114.09
N GLN A 232 -49.14 1.28 113.90
CA GLN A 232 -49.00 -0.08 114.43
C GLN A 232 -48.96 -0.05 115.95
N ARG A 233 -48.25 0.91 116.56
CA ARG A 233 -48.27 1.13 118.01
C ARG A 233 -49.69 1.46 118.51
N GLU A 234 -50.40 2.34 117.81
CA GLU A 234 -51.81 2.64 118.10
C GLU A 234 -52.71 1.43 117.87
N ASN A 235 -52.50 0.65 116.81
CA ASN A 235 -53.27 -0.55 116.51
C ASN A 235 -53.00 -1.66 117.52
N GLU A 236 -51.79 -1.76 118.08
CA GLU A 236 -51.48 -2.64 119.20
C GLU A 236 -52.21 -2.19 120.47
N MET A 237 -52.29 -0.88 120.73
CA MET A 237 -53.12 -0.36 121.82
C MET A 237 -54.61 -0.64 121.60
N LEU A 238 -55.13 -0.40 120.39
CA LEU A 238 -56.50 -0.71 120.03
C LEU A 238 -56.76 -2.22 119.97
N ARG A 239 -55.78 -3.05 119.62
CA ARG A 239 -55.89 -4.52 119.70
C ARG A 239 -55.92 -4.98 121.14
N ALA A 240 -55.18 -4.37 122.06
CA ALA A 240 -55.38 -4.61 123.49
C ALA A 240 -56.80 -4.22 123.93
N GLU A 241 -57.35 -3.14 123.36
CA GLU A 241 -58.73 -2.69 123.59
C GLU A 241 -59.79 -3.58 122.90
N VAL A 242 -59.46 -4.19 121.76
CA VAL A 242 -60.32 -5.10 120.99
C VAL A 242 -60.24 -6.54 121.51
N GLU A 243 -59.12 -7.00 122.06
CA GLU A 243 -59.04 -8.25 122.83
C GLU A 243 -59.86 -8.16 124.13
N SER A 244 -60.06 -6.94 124.66
CA SER A 244 -61.06 -6.63 125.70
C SER A 244 -62.50 -6.69 125.18
N ASN A 245 -62.74 -6.42 123.89
CA ASN A 245 -64.07 -6.29 123.29
C ASN A 245 -64.45 -7.43 122.31
N LYS A 246 -63.70 -8.54 122.27
CA LYS A 246 -63.89 -9.71 121.36
C LYS A 246 -64.67 -10.88 122.00
N SER A 247 -65.70 -10.57 122.77
CA SER A 247 -66.82 -11.48 122.99
C SER A 247 -67.95 -10.97 122.11
N ILE A 248 -68.36 -11.75 121.09
CA ILE A 248 -69.52 -11.62 120.16
C ILE A 248 -69.08 -11.47 118.69
N LEU A 249 -69.11 -12.63 118.00
CA LEU A 249 -69.12 -12.89 116.54
C LEU A 249 -70.51 -12.54 115.93
N PRO A 250 -70.89 -12.81 114.65
CA PRO A 250 -70.19 -12.92 113.34
C PRO A 250 -71.00 -12.32 112.13
N GLU A 251 -70.55 -12.62 110.90
CA GLU A 251 -71.39 -13.11 109.76
C GLU A 251 -72.01 -12.10 108.77
N VAL A 252 -71.24 -11.63 107.77
CA VAL A 252 -71.77 -11.18 106.46
C VAL A 252 -70.73 -11.49 105.37
N ASP A 253 -70.79 -12.67 104.75
CA ASP A 253 -69.99 -12.99 103.56
C ASP A 253 -70.76 -13.96 102.63
N MET A 254 -71.99 -13.56 102.27
CA MET A 254 -72.82 -14.27 101.29
C MET A 254 -73.19 -13.43 100.05
N ASP A 255 -73.08 -12.09 100.11
CA ASP A 255 -73.45 -11.23 98.98
C ASP A 255 -72.28 -10.96 98.01
N ARG A 256 -71.03 -11.10 98.47
CA ARG A 256 -69.83 -10.90 97.63
C ARG A 256 -69.60 -12.02 96.62
N MET A 257 -70.12 -13.22 96.91
CA MET A 257 -70.05 -14.35 95.99
C MET A 257 -70.92 -14.17 94.74
N ARG A 258 -72.07 -13.49 94.82
CA ARG A 258 -72.95 -13.29 93.66
C ARG A 258 -72.43 -12.26 92.67
N ALA A 259 -71.75 -11.22 93.13
CA ALA A 259 -71.14 -10.21 92.26
C ALA A 259 -69.99 -10.79 91.41
N LEU A 260 -69.23 -11.73 91.98
CA LEU A 260 -68.13 -12.39 91.26
C LEU A 260 -68.60 -13.35 90.16
N GLU A 261 -69.82 -13.90 90.26
CA GLU A 261 -70.38 -14.76 89.21
C GLU A 261 -70.84 -13.95 87.98
N GLU A 262 -71.29 -12.71 88.17
CA GLU A 262 -71.70 -11.80 87.10
C GLU A 262 -70.49 -11.28 86.29
N ASP A 263 -69.40 -10.90 86.98
CA ASP A 263 -68.15 -10.48 86.35
C ASP A 263 -67.49 -11.57 85.49
N VAL A 264 -67.61 -12.85 85.91
CA VAL A 264 -67.10 -13.99 85.14
C VAL A 264 -67.89 -14.21 83.84
N SER A 265 -69.20 -13.97 83.85
CA SER A 265 -70.04 -14.04 82.64
C SER A 265 -69.67 -12.96 81.62
N ASP A 266 -69.39 -11.73 82.07
CA ASP A 266 -69.05 -10.63 81.18
C ASP A 266 -67.64 -10.75 80.59
N LEU A 267 -66.70 -11.33 81.34
CA LEU A 267 -65.37 -11.66 80.82
C LEU A 267 -65.40 -12.77 79.76
N GLN A 268 -66.30 -13.74 79.88
CA GLN A 268 -66.49 -14.80 78.89
C GLN A 268 -67.01 -14.26 77.54
N LYS A 269 -67.87 -13.24 77.56
CA LYS A 269 -68.37 -12.59 76.32
C LYS A 269 -67.27 -11.81 75.60
N LYS A 270 -66.46 -11.03 76.32
CA LYS A 270 -65.33 -10.28 75.75
C LYS A 270 -64.28 -11.20 75.14
N LEU A 271 -64.01 -12.33 75.78
CA LEU A 271 -63.09 -13.35 75.25
C LEU A 271 -63.59 -13.94 73.92
N ALA A 272 -64.90 -14.15 73.77
CA ALA A 272 -65.48 -14.65 72.52
C ALA A 272 -65.41 -13.62 71.38
N GLU A 273 -65.59 -12.33 71.69
CA GLU A 273 -65.44 -11.22 70.71
C GLU A 273 -63.99 -11.07 70.24
N ASP A 274 -63.02 -11.16 71.14
CA ASP A 274 -61.59 -11.12 70.80
C ASP A 274 -61.14 -12.35 70.00
N GLN A 275 -61.69 -13.54 70.28
CA GLN A 275 -61.45 -14.72 69.46
C GLN A 275 -62.00 -14.57 68.04
N ALA A 276 -63.17 -13.94 67.88
CA ALA A 276 -63.76 -13.69 66.57
C ALA A 276 -62.95 -12.63 65.78
N SER A 277 -62.46 -11.58 66.44
CA SER A 277 -61.62 -10.55 65.81
C SER A 277 -60.27 -11.12 65.35
N THR A 278 -59.65 -11.96 66.17
CA THR A 278 -58.38 -12.63 65.86
C THR A 278 -58.51 -13.60 64.67
N LYS A 279 -59.62 -14.35 64.61
CA LYS A 279 -59.90 -15.27 63.50
C LYS A 279 -60.08 -14.52 62.17
N ASN A 280 -60.72 -13.35 62.19
CA ASN A 280 -60.87 -12.50 61.00
C ASN A 280 -59.53 -11.92 60.52
N ILE A 281 -58.62 -11.57 61.45
CA ILE A 281 -57.27 -11.09 61.09
C ILE A 281 -56.45 -12.22 60.46
N MET A 282 -56.51 -13.44 61.02
CA MET A 282 -55.83 -14.60 60.41
C MET A 282 -56.33 -14.90 59.00
N LEU A 283 -57.66 -14.86 58.77
CA LEU A 283 -58.23 -15.10 57.45
C LEU A 283 -57.72 -14.10 56.39
N LYS A 284 -57.56 -12.82 56.77
CA LYS A 284 -56.98 -11.78 55.89
C LYS A 284 -55.50 -12.05 55.60
N LYS A 285 -54.75 -12.49 56.61
CA LYS A 285 -53.33 -12.84 56.45
C LYS A 285 -53.12 -14.06 55.55
N ASP A 286 -54.01 -15.05 55.63
CA ASP A 286 -53.98 -16.21 54.74
C ASP A 286 -54.26 -15.82 53.29
N GLN A 287 -55.18 -14.87 53.05
CA GLN A 287 -55.43 -14.32 51.72
C GLN A 287 -54.23 -13.54 51.15
N GLU A 288 -53.54 -12.75 51.99
CA GLU A 288 -52.30 -12.04 51.62
C GLU A 288 -51.16 -13.04 51.31
N LEU A 289 -51.02 -14.11 52.10
CA LEU A 289 -50.06 -15.18 51.87
C LEU A 289 -50.33 -15.89 50.54
N GLU A 290 -51.58 -16.17 50.22
CA GLU A 290 -51.91 -16.83 48.96
C GLU A 290 -51.67 -15.92 47.73
N ALA A 291 -51.92 -14.62 47.88
CA ALA A 291 -51.60 -13.63 46.84
C ALA A 291 -50.08 -13.50 46.61
N THR A 292 -49.28 -13.53 47.67
CA THR A 292 -47.81 -13.48 47.58
C THR A 292 -47.22 -14.76 47.01
N LYS A 293 -47.76 -15.94 47.35
CA LYS A 293 -47.38 -17.21 46.71
C LYS A 293 -47.62 -17.20 45.21
N LYS A 294 -48.79 -16.70 44.75
CA LYS A 294 -49.08 -16.58 43.31
C LYS A 294 -48.10 -15.64 42.59
N ARG A 295 -47.68 -14.54 43.23
CA ARG A 295 -46.62 -13.67 42.69
C ARG A 295 -45.27 -14.38 42.64
N LEU A 296 -44.94 -15.18 43.65
CA LEU A 296 -43.70 -15.98 43.67
C LEU A 296 -43.69 -17.03 42.54
N GLU A 297 -44.82 -17.67 42.26
CA GLU A 297 -44.95 -18.59 41.12
C GLU A 297 -44.74 -17.87 39.78
N ALA A 298 -45.29 -16.66 39.61
CA ALA A 298 -45.04 -15.86 38.42
C ALA A 298 -43.54 -15.50 38.25
N PHE A 299 -42.82 -15.22 39.34
CA PHE A 299 -41.36 -15.02 39.28
C PHE A 299 -40.61 -16.29 38.84
N LYS A 300 -41.04 -17.48 39.27
CA LYS A 300 -40.44 -18.74 38.81
C LYS A 300 -40.64 -18.97 37.32
N ASP A 301 -41.77 -18.57 36.75
CA ASP A 301 -42.00 -18.68 35.30
C ASP A 301 -41.18 -17.66 34.50
N VAL A 302 -40.92 -16.47 35.06
CA VAL A 302 -39.95 -15.50 34.51
C VAL A 302 -38.53 -16.06 34.57
N GLU A 303 -38.13 -16.72 35.67
CA GLU A 303 -36.84 -17.39 35.80
C GLU A 303 -36.67 -18.50 34.75
N LYS A 304 -37.70 -19.34 34.55
CA LYS A 304 -37.71 -20.35 33.48
C LYS A 304 -37.54 -19.71 32.10
N SER A 305 -38.29 -18.66 31.80
CA SER A 305 -38.18 -17.92 30.54
C SER A 305 -36.78 -17.32 30.35
N LEU A 306 -36.15 -16.83 31.42
CA LEU A 306 -34.75 -16.35 31.42
C LEU A 306 -33.75 -17.48 31.16
N THR A 307 -33.97 -18.65 31.75
CA THR A 307 -33.11 -19.82 31.50
C THR A 307 -33.25 -20.33 30.07
N GLU A 308 -34.47 -20.37 29.53
CA GLU A 308 -34.72 -20.72 28.13
C GLU A 308 -34.06 -19.72 27.17
N LEU A 309 -34.18 -18.41 27.41
CA LEU A 309 -33.47 -17.39 26.63
C LEU A 309 -31.94 -17.52 26.70
N ARG A 310 -31.39 -17.86 27.87
CA ARG A 310 -29.95 -18.16 28.02
C ARG A 310 -29.55 -19.38 27.20
N THR A 311 -30.36 -20.43 27.18
CA THR A 311 -30.09 -21.62 26.35
C THR A 311 -30.19 -21.32 24.85
N MET A 312 -31.15 -20.49 24.42
CA MET A 312 -31.23 -20.05 23.02
C MET A 312 -30.02 -19.20 22.62
N LYS A 313 -29.58 -18.28 23.49
CA LYS A 313 -28.36 -17.49 23.28
C LYS A 313 -27.10 -18.38 23.17
N ALA A 314 -27.02 -19.44 23.99
CA ALA A 314 -25.92 -20.39 23.92
C ALA A 314 -25.95 -21.23 22.63
N ALA A 315 -27.15 -21.58 22.12
CA ALA A 315 -27.32 -22.32 20.87
C ALA A 315 -26.99 -21.48 19.62
N GLU A 316 -27.32 -20.18 19.62
CA GLU A 316 -27.01 -19.27 18.52
C GLU A 316 -25.54 -18.82 18.50
N PHE A 317 -24.85 -18.86 19.65
CA PHE A 317 -23.45 -18.42 19.79
C PHE A 317 -22.60 -19.39 20.64
N PRO A 318 -22.35 -20.61 20.16
CA PRO A 318 -21.67 -21.66 20.93
C PRO A 318 -20.22 -21.32 21.32
N ASP A 319 -19.53 -20.47 20.54
CA ASP A 319 -18.14 -20.06 20.80
C ASP A 319 -17.99 -18.95 21.87
N LEU A 320 -19.10 -18.44 22.42
CA LEU A 320 -19.12 -17.26 23.30
C LEU A 320 -19.82 -17.48 24.65
N TYR A 321 -20.32 -18.68 24.95
CA TYR A 321 -21.09 -18.94 26.18
C TYR A 321 -20.42 -20.01 27.07
N ASP A 322 -19.57 -19.56 27.98
CA ASP A 322 -19.14 -20.34 29.14
C ASP A 322 -20.01 -19.92 30.35
N PRO A 323 -20.92 -20.79 30.85
CA PRO A 323 -21.88 -20.45 31.91
C PRO A 323 -21.22 -20.15 33.26
N SER A 324 -19.89 -20.31 33.37
CA SER A 324 -19.14 -20.11 34.61
C SER A 324 -18.51 -18.72 34.74
N LYS A 325 -18.65 -17.86 33.73
CA LYS A 325 -18.08 -16.51 33.77
C LYS A 325 -19.09 -15.49 33.25
N ASP A 326 -19.61 -14.65 34.15
CA ASP A 326 -20.18 -13.35 33.79
C ASP A 326 -19.04 -12.48 33.23
N GLN A 327 -18.62 -12.77 31.99
CA GLN A 327 -17.64 -11.98 31.29
C GLN A 327 -18.31 -10.67 30.91
N THR A 328 -17.88 -9.58 31.53
CA THR A 328 -18.25 -8.24 31.12
C THR A 328 -17.91 -8.06 29.64
N LEU A 329 -18.71 -7.26 28.92
CA LEU A 329 -18.49 -6.97 27.50
C LEU A 329 -17.02 -6.54 27.23
N GLU A 330 -16.43 -5.85 28.20
CA GLU A 330 -15.03 -5.46 28.21
C GLU A 330 -14.05 -6.65 28.20
N ALA A 331 -14.31 -7.72 28.95
CA ALA A 331 -13.47 -8.92 28.95
C ALA A 331 -13.51 -9.65 27.59
N ILE A 332 -14.69 -9.71 26.96
CA ILE A 332 -14.85 -10.31 25.62
C ILE A 332 -14.14 -9.46 24.57
N LEU A 333 -14.24 -8.13 24.66
CA LEU A 333 -13.53 -7.21 23.77
C LEU A 333 -12.01 -7.30 23.95
N GLN A 334 -11.52 -7.37 25.19
CA GLN A 334 -10.09 -7.56 25.46
C GLN A 334 -9.59 -8.91 24.93
N GLN A 335 -10.37 -9.99 25.07
CA GLN A 335 -10.01 -11.29 24.52
C GLN A 335 -9.99 -11.28 22.99
N LYS A 336 -10.94 -10.60 22.35
CA LYS A 336 -10.94 -10.40 20.89
C LYS A 336 -9.76 -9.55 20.43
N ASN A 337 -9.44 -8.45 21.11
CA ASN A 337 -8.28 -7.63 20.77
C ASN A 337 -6.97 -8.41 20.90
N LYS A 338 -6.80 -9.19 21.98
CA LYS A 338 -5.63 -10.08 22.12
C LYS A 338 -5.54 -11.12 21.01
N ARG A 339 -6.67 -11.67 20.58
CA ARG A 339 -6.71 -12.63 19.46
C ARG A 339 -6.36 -11.95 18.13
N LEU A 340 -6.92 -10.78 17.85
CA LEU A 340 -6.58 -9.98 16.67
C LEU A 340 -5.12 -9.57 16.65
N GLU A 341 -4.53 -9.23 17.80
CA GLU A 341 -3.10 -8.96 17.94
C GLU A 341 -2.26 -10.20 17.63
N SER A 342 -2.63 -11.37 18.18
CA SER A 342 -1.98 -12.64 17.85
C SER A 342 -2.07 -12.97 16.37
N ASP A 343 -3.24 -12.80 15.75
CA ASP A 343 -3.46 -13.06 14.33
C ASP A 343 -2.67 -12.06 13.46
N LEU A 344 -2.59 -10.79 13.86
CA LEU A 344 -1.73 -9.80 13.20
C LEU A 344 -0.25 -10.17 13.27
N VAL A 345 0.23 -10.66 14.42
CA VAL A 345 1.61 -11.14 14.56
C VAL A 345 1.85 -12.35 13.65
N ASN A 346 0.92 -13.30 13.59
CA ASN A 346 1.01 -14.46 12.71
C ASN A 346 1.03 -14.04 11.23
N MET A 347 0.14 -13.16 10.81
CA MET A 347 0.11 -12.65 9.42
C MET A 347 1.37 -11.87 9.06
N ARG A 348 1.93 -11.10 10.00
CA ARG A 348 3.23 -10.42 9.81
C ARG A 348 4.38 -11.40 9.65
N ASN A 349 4.40 -12.48 10.43
CA ASN A 349 5.41 -13.52 10.31
C ASN A 349 5.30 -14.26 8.96
N GLN A 350 4.09 -14.66 8.56
CA GLN A 350 3.84 -15.26 7.24
C GLN A 350 4.23 -14.31 6.10
N HIS A 351 3.92 -13.03 6.22
CA HIS A 351 4.32 -12.04 5.22
C HIS A 351 5.84 -11.92 5.12
N ARG A 352 6.55 -11.88 6.25
CA ARG A 352 8.03 -11.85 6.28
C ARG A 352 8.63 -13.12 5.66
N GLU A 353 8.04 -14.29 5.92
CA GLU A 353 8.47 -15.56 5.35
C GLU A 353 8.26 -15.60 3.84
N LEU A 354 7.07 -15.24 3.35
CA LEU A 354 6.77 -15.13 1.92
C LEU A 354 7.68 -14.10 1.23
N GLN A 355 7.94 -12.97 1.87
CA GLN A 355 8.88 -11.97 1.35
C GLN A 355 10.32 -12.51 1.29
N GLY A 356 10.71 -13.34 2.25
CA GLY A 356 11.97 -14.09 2.23
C GLY A 356 12.03 -15.07 1.06
N GLN A 357 10.98 -15.88 0.86
CA GLN A 357 10.88 -16.80 -0.27
C GLN A 357 10.95 -16.08 -1.62
N ILE A 358 10.26 -14.95 -1.76
CA ILE A 358 10.33 -14.10 -2.97
C ILE A 358 11.77 -13.66 -3.21
N LYS A 359 12.47 -13.15 -2.18
CA LYS A 359 13.89 -12.75 -2.30
C LYS A 359 14.80 -13.90 -2.74
N THR A 360 14.60 -15.09 -2.20
CA THR A 360 15.36 -16.28 -2.59
C THR A 360 15.07 -16.68 -4.04
N ILE A 361 13.80 -16.68 -4.45
CA ILE A 361 13.41 -17.00 -5.83
C ILE A 361 13.97 -15.97 -6.80
N THR A 362 13.92 -14.67 -6.48
CA THR A 362 14.51 -13.62 -7.33
C THR A 362 16.03 -13.78 -7.45
N GLY A 363 16.72 -14.10 -6.35
CA GLY A 363 18.17 -14.37 -6.39
C GLY A 363 18.51 -15.59 -7.25
N ASN A 364 17.76 -16.69 -7.11
CA ASN A 364 17.93 -17.87 -7.95
C ASN A 364 17.68 -17.57 -9.44
N LEU A 365 16.68 -16.74 -9.74
CA LEU A 365 16.36 -16.33 -11.11
C LEU A 365 17.50 -15.50 -11.71
N GLU A 366 18.09 -14.57 -10.94
CA GLU A 366 19.27 -13.82 -11.35
C GLU A 366 20.48 -14.72 -11.59
N GLU A 367 20.71 -15.72 -10.74
CA GLU A 367 21.78 -16.71 -10.95
C GLU A 367 21.57 -17.55 -12.20
N ILE A 368 20.34 -18.00 -12.45
CA ILE A 368 19.99 -18.74 -13.66
C ILE A 368 20.17 -17.85 -14.90
N GLN A 369 19.78 -16.58 -14.84
CA GLN A 369 20.02 -15.62 -15.92
C GLN A 369 21.52 -15.42 -16.20
N LYS A 370 22.36 -15.31 -15.15
CA LYS A 370 23.82 -15.23 -15.31
C LYS A 370 24.37 -16.48 -15.99
N LYS A 371 24.02 -17.67 -15.49
CA LYS A 371 24.43 -18.95 -16.10
C LYS A 371 23.97 -19.06 -17.54
N LYS A 372 22.74 -18.64 -17.86
CA LYS A 372 22.23 -18.59 -19.24
C LYS A 372 23.11 -17.70 -20.13
N SER A 373 23.42 -16.49 -19.66
CA SER A 373 24.27 -15.55 -20.42
C SER A 373 25.70 -16.06 -20.62
N GLU A 374 26.25 -16.78 -19.63
CA GLU A 374 27.55 -17.44 -19.75
C GLU A 374 27.51 -18.58 -20.76
N MET A 375 26.45 -19.38 -20.74
CA MET A 375 26.27 -20.47 -21.70
C MET A 375 26.10 -19.94 -23.13
N GLU A 376 25.33 -18.87 -23.32
CA GLU A 376 25.19 -18.17 -24.61
C GLU A 376 26.54 -17.62 -25.12
N ARG A 377 27.38 -17.08 -24.22
CA ARG A 377 28.76 -16.65 -24.55
C ARG A 377 29.66 -17.81 -24.95
N ILE A 378 29.52 -18.95 -24.28
CA ILE A 378 30.30 -20.15 -24.59
C ILE A 378 29.87 -20.70 -25.96
N ILE A 379 28.56 -20.77 -26.22
CA ILE A 379 28.00 -21.20 -27.51
C ILE A 379 28.51 -20.31 -28.64
N THR A 380 28.42 -18.99 -28.50
CA THR A 380 28.93 -18.05 -29.51
C THR A 380 30.42 -18.23 -29.77
N ARG A 381 31.26 -18.44 -28.75
CA ARG A 381 32.69 -18.76 -28.95
C ARG A 381 32.91 -20.09 -29.68
N TYR A 382 32.11 -21.11 -29.38
CA TYR A 382 32.18 -22.39 -30.08
C TYR A 382 31.71 -22.27 -31.53
N GLU A 383 30.67 -21.49 -31.80
CA GLU A 383 30.18 -21.19 -33.15
C GLU A 383 31.23 -20.40 -33.95
N GLU A 384 31.86 -19.39 -33.35
CA GLU A 384 32.99 -18.65 -33.94
C GLU A 384 34.18 -19.59 -34.26
N SER A 385 34.55 -20.46 -33.31
CA SER A 385 35.64 -21.41 -33.49
C SER A 385 35.33 -22.47 -34.55
N ALA A 386 34.07 -22.93 -34.63
CA ALA A 386 33.60 -23.85 -35.65
C ALA A 386 33.53 -23.19 -37.04
N ALA A 387 33.14 -21.92 -37.11
CA ALA A 387 33.16 -21.14 -38.35
C ALA A 387 34.59 -20.93 -38.87
N ILE A 388 35.57 -20.70 -37.98
CA ILE A 388 36.99 -20.65 -38.33
C ILE A 388 37.48 -22.01 -38.85
N ALA A 389 37.04 -23.12 -38.26
CA ALA A 389 37.40 -24.47 -38.71
C ALA A 389 36.69 -24.90 -40.02
N ALA A 390 35.54 -24.29 -40.35
CA ALA A 390 34.75 -24.58 -41.55
C ALA A 390 35.14 -23.73 -42.77
N MET A 391 36.07 -22.79 -42.63
CA MET A 391 36.68 -22.08 -43.76
C MET A 391 37.58 -23.06 -44.55
N PRO A 392 37.41 -23.18 -45.88
CA PRO A 392 38.25 -24.05 -46.69
C PRO A 392 39.64 -23.41 -46.83
N SER A 393 40.60 -23.90 -46.03
CA SER A 393 42.02 -23.61 -46.24
C SER A 393 42.58 -24.57 -47.28
N ASP A 394 42.53 -24.16 -48.55
CA ASP A 394 43.43 -24.69 -49.56
C ASP A 394 44.83 -24.12 -49.32
N SER A 395 45.65 -24.82 -48.53
CA SER A 395 46.99 -25.24 -48.97
C SER A 395 47.84 -25.84 -47.84
N VAL A 396 48.53 -26.91 -48.25
CA VAL A 396 49.74 -27.54 -47.68
C VAL A 396 49.55 -28.63 -46.62
N SER A 397 49.57 -29.86 -47.13
CA SER A 397 50.00 -31.09 -46.48
C SER A 397 51.45 -31.03 -45.99
N VAL A 398 51.71 -31.34 -44.70
CA VAL A 398 52.97 -31.95 -44.23
C VAL A 398 52.71 -33.08 -43.22
N ARG A 399 52.75 -34.29 -43.76
CA ARG A 399 53.38 -35.53 -43.29
C ARG A 399 54.10 -35.55 -41.92
N SER A 400 53.60 -36.44 -41.05
CA SER A 400 54.23 -37.39 -40.10
C SER A 400 55.54 -37.11 -39.34
N MET A 401 55.55 -37.40 -38.04
CA MET A 401 56.28 -38.49 -37.34
C MET A 401 56.61 -38.14 -35.88
N SER A 402 56.28 -39.08 -34.97
CA SER A 402 57.03 -39.55 -33.77
C SER A 402 57.57 -38.49 -32.78
N THR A 403 57.34 -38.55 -31.47
CA THR A 403 57.79 -39.63 -30.56
C THR A 403 57.18 -39.54 -29.14
N ASP A 404 57.05 -40.71 -28.52
CA ASP A 404 57.31 -41.08 -27.11
C ASP A 404 56.42 -40.63 -25.92
N HIS A 405 55.72 -41.64 -25.39
CA HIS A 405 55.68 -42.08 -23.99
C HIS A 405 55.74 -41.04 -22.85
N ALA A 406 54.60 -40.83 -22.17
CA ALA A 406 54.53 -40.91 -20.71
C ALA A 406 53.08 -41.14 -20.22
N SER A 407 52.91 -42.26 -19.52
CA SER A 407 51.78 -42.67 -18.67
C SER A 407 50.97 -41.52 -18.03
N MET A 408 49.71 -41.39 -18.42
CA MET A 408 48.69 -40.62 -17.68
C MET A 408 48.42 -41.29 -16.31
N PRO A 409 48.33 -40.53 -15.21
CA PRO A 409 47.90 -41.07 -13.93
C PRO A 409 46.38 -41.31 -13.94
N ALA A 410 45.98 -42.36 -13.24
CA ALA A 410 44.63 -42.90 -13.17
C ALA A 410 43.54 -41.85 -12.92
N ASN A 411 42.43 -42.01 -13.64
CA ASN A 411 41.13 -41.34 -13.48
C ASN A 411 40.39 -41.73 -12.18
N ASP A 412 41.10 -42.20 -11.15
CA ASP A 412 40.52 -42.63 -9.87
C ASP A 412 39.91 -41.47 -9.08
N SER A 413 40.35 -40.23 -9.30
CA SER A 413 39.83 -39.06 -8.56
C SER A 413 38.37 -38.75 -8.92
N ILE A 414 38.01 -38.80 -10.21
CA ILE A 414 36.64 -38.48 -10.66
C ILE A 414 35.69 -39.61 -10.28
N MET A 415 36.10 -40.87 -10.42
CA MET A 415 35.29 -42.00 -9.99
C MET A 415 35.11 -42.02 -8.46
N THR A 416 36.14 -41.71 -7.67
CA THR A 416 35.99 -41.63 -6.21
C THR A 416 35.09 -40.46 -5.79
N VAL A 417 35.19 -39.30 -6.45
CA VAL A 417 34.29 -38.15 -6.20
C VAL A 417 32.84 -38.48 -6.58
N LEU A 418 32.61 -39.12 -7.72
CA LEU A 418 31.27 -39.55 -8.13
C LEU A 418 30.70 -40.64 -7.21
N THR A 419 31.53 -41.57 -6.74
CA THR A 419 31.11 -42.60 -5.78
C THR A 419 30.76 -41.99 -4.43
N ASN A 420 31.56 -41.02 -3.95
CA ASN A 420 31.29 -40.29 -2.71
C ASN A 420 30.05 -39.40 -2.80
N GLN A 421 29.79 -38.77 -3.95
CA GLN A 421 28.57 -38.00 -4.17
C GLN A 421 27.34 -38.91 -4.21
N ARG A 422 27.43 -40.06 -4.90
CA ARG A 422 26.35 -41.05 -4.94
C ARG A 422 26.02 -41.59 -3.54
N ASP A 423 27.04 -41.87 -2.72
CA ASP A 423 26.83 -42.42 -1.39
C ASP A 423 26.29 -41.37 -0.41
N ARG A 424 26.66 -40.08 -0.57
CA ARG A 424 26.00 -38.96 0.14
C ARG A 424 24.53 -38.83 -0.20
N LEU A 425 24.16 -38.92 -1.48
CA LEU A 425 22.76 -38.84 -1.92
C LEU A 425 21.95 -40.03 -1.41
N LYS A 426 22.53 -41.24 -1.38
CA LYS A 426 21.88 -42.41 -0.76
C LYS A 426 21.63 -42.21 0.73
N LYS A 427 22.61 -41.67 1.46
CA LYS A 427 22.45 -41.40 2.89
C LYS A 427 21.39 -40.32 3.16
N GLN A 428 21.39 -39.27 2.35
CA GLN A 428 20.39 -38.19 2.46
C GLN A 428 18.97 -38.70 2.14
N ASN A 429 18.81 -39.60 1.17
CA ASN A 429 17.52 -40.24 0.90
C ASN A 429 17.09 -41.19 2.04
N GLN A 430 17.99 -41.95 2.65
CA GLN A 430 17.67 -42.76 3.83
C GLN A 430 17.26 -41.89 5.03
N ASP A 431 17.94 -40.77 5.24
CA ASP A 431 17.59 -39.83 6.32
C ASP A 431 16.22 -39.17 6.05
N LEU A 432 15.89 -38.87 4.78
CA LEU A 432 14.58 -38.33 4.39
C LEU A 432 13.46 -39.38 4.49
N GLU A 433 13.72 -40.64 4.13
CA GLU A 433 12.75 -41.73 4.26
C GLU A 433 12.52 -42.11 5.72
N GLY A 434 13.52 -41.97 6.60
CA GLY A 434 13.39 -42.19 8.04
C GLY A 434 12.62 -41.11 8.80
N VAL A 435 12.36 -39.94 8.17
CA VAL A 435 11.61 -38.81 8.77
C VAL A 435 10.12 -38.85 8.38
N VAL A 436 9.70 -39.77 7.51
CA VAL A 436 8.31 -39.91 7.01
C VAL A 436 7.53 -41.05 7.70
N HIS A 437 8.09 -41.65 8.76
CA HIS A 437 7.38 -42.52 9.71
C HIS A 437 7.50 -41.95 11.13
#